data_AF-A0A453MWF8-F1
#
_entry.id   AF-A0A453MWF8-F1
#
_cell.length_a   1.000
_cell.length_b   1.000
_cell.length_c   1.000
_cell.angle_alpha   90.00
_cell.angle_beta   90.00
_cell.angle_gamma   90.00
#
_symmetry.space_group_name_H-M   'P 1'
#
loop_
_entity.id
_entity.type
_entity.pdbx_description
1 polymer ?
#
loop_
_entity_poly.entity_id
_entity_poly.type
_entity_poly.pdbx_seq_one_letter_code
_entity_poly.pdbx_strand_id
1 'polypeptide(L)'
;MSTFNSDLHLPVTCIDASEKFLTELKGVKDPEMKRKIIGREFIVVFDEFAHMLEQKIGKRPEYLVQGTLYPDVIESCPPPGSGRTHSHTIKSHHNVGGLPKDMKLKLIEPLKLLFKDEVRKLGSILNVPESFLKRHPFPGPGLAVRVIGDVTAGNALEVLRQVDEIFIQAIKDAGLYDEIWQAFAVFLPVQTVGVQGDQRTHSHVVALRAITSEDGMTANWYDFERPFLVDVVKKICNNVRGVNRVVLDVTSKPPATVEWE
;
A
#
# COMPACT_ATOMS: atom_id res chain seq x y z
N MET A 1 -2.65 16.00 6.14
CA MET A 1 -3.83 16.60 6.83
C MET A 1 -4.37 17.83 6.09
N SER A 2 -3.52 18.64 5.45
CA SER A 2 -3.96 19.82 4.67
C SER A 2 -5.09 19.49 3.71
N THR A 3 -4.91 18.56 2.77
CA THR A 3 -5.93 18.16 1.77
C THR A 3 -7.28 17.76 2.37
N PHE A 4 -7.29 17.00 3.48
CA PHE A 4 -8.54 16.59 4.12
C PHE A 4 -9.29 17.75 4.77
N ASN A 5 -8.56 18.72 5.31
CA ASN A 5 -9.14 19.89 5.98
C ASN A 5 -9.49 21.01 4.98
N SER A 6 -8.64 21.25 3.99
CA SER A 6 -8.75 22.34 3.01
C SER A 6 -9.64 21.99 1.83
N ASP A 7 -9.56 20.76 1.32
CA ASP A 7 -10.17 20.41 0.03
C ASP A 7 -11.42 19.53 0.22
N LEU A 8 -11.42 18.67 1.26
CA LEU A 8 -12.54 17.76 1.55
C LEU A 8 -13.39 18.21 2.74
N HIS A 9 -12.91 19.17 3.55
CA HIS A 9 -13.56 19.69 4.75
C HIS A 9 -14.07 18.59 5.72
N LEU A 10 -13.32 17.49 5.83
CA LEU A 10 -13.67 16.36 6.69
C LEU A 10 -12.99 16.46 8.06
N PRO A 11 -13.70 16.16 9.16
CA PRO A 11 -13.08 16.07 10.48
C PRO A 11 -12.23 14.80 10.57
N VAL A 12 -10.93 14.93 10.32
CA VAL A 12 -9.98 13.81 10.39
C VAL A 12 -9.24 13.82 11.72
N THR A 13 -9.26 12.69 12.43
CA THR A 13 -8.42 12.45 13.60
C THR A 13 -7.27 11.54 13.21
N CYS A 14 -6.03 12.00 13.42
CA CYS A 14 -4.84 11.20 13.17
C CYS A 14 -4.40 10.53 14.48
N ILE A 15 -4.27 9.20 14.46
CA ILE A 15 -3.74 8.41 15.58
C ILE A 15 -2.36 7.92 15.18
N ASP A 16 -1.34 8.36 15.91
CA ASP A 16 0.01 7.81 15.75
C ASP A 16 0.15 6.52 16.55
N ALA A 17 0.14 5.40 15.84
CA ALA A 17 0.37 4.08 16.39
C ALA A 17 1.70 3.48 15.91
N SER A 18 2.60 4.28 15.32
CA SER A 18 3.79 3.79 14.62
C SER A 18 4.65 2.88 15.51
N GLU A 19 4.89 3.26 16.75
CA GLU A 19 5.69 2.48 17.70
C GLU A 19 5.03 1.13 18.04
N LYS A 20 3.71 1.10 18.20
CA LYS A 20 2.93 -0.13 18.49
C LYS A 20 3.07 -1.14 17.35
N PHE A 21 2.87 -0.68 16.11
CA PHE A 21 3.04 -1.53 14.92
C PHE A 21 4.48 -2.01 14.76
N LEU A 22 5.47 -1.14 14.94
CA LEU A 22 6.88 -1.52 14.80
C LEU A 22 7.30 -2.52 15.89
N THR A 23 6.78 -2.38 17.10
CA THR A 23 7.08 -3.31 18.20
C THR A 23 6.58 -4.70 17.91
N GLU A 24 5.32 -4.83 17.46
CA GLU A 24 4.70 -6.12 17.13
C GLU A 24 5.31 -6.77 15.87
N LEU A 25 5.85 -5.97 14.94
CA LEU A 25 6.49 -6.47 13.72
C LEU A 25 7.98 -6.82 13.90
N LYS A 26 8.56 -6.57 15.07
CA LYS A 26 9.98 -6.77 15.32
C LYS A 26 10.37 -8.24 15.16
N GLY A 27 11.33 -8.51 14.27
CA GLY A 27 11.81 -9.87 14.00
C GLY A 27 10.90 -10.71 13.09
N VAL A 28 9.75 -10.18 12.67
CA VAL A 28 8.78 -10.91 11.83
C VAL A 28 9.22 -10.84 10.37
N LYS A 29 9.49 -12.00 9.78
CA LYS A 29 9.93 -12.12 8.38
C LYS A 29 8.87 -12.70 7.45
N ASP A 30 7.98 -13.53 7.98
CA ASP A 30 6.94 -14.19 7.19
C ASP A 30 5.89 -13.17 6.72
N PRO A 31 5.61 -13.05 5.42
CA PRO A 31 4.72 -12.02 4.89
C PRO A 31 3.26 -12.19 5.34
N GLU A 32 2.78 -13.43 5.43
CA GLU A 32 1.43 -13.71 5.92
C GLU A 32 1.28 -13.34 7.40
N MET A 33 2.31 -13.58 8.21
CA MET A 33 2.35 -13.16 9.60
C MET A 33 2.40 -11.63 9.73
N LYS A 34 3.18 -10.93 8.88
CA LYS A 34 3.15 -9.45 8.83
C LYS A 34 1.75 -8.92 8.53
N ARG A 35 1.08 -9.49 7.52
CA ARG A 35 -0.31 -9.13 7.15
C ARG A 35 -1.28 -9.32 8.31
N LYS A 36 -1.23 -10.47 9.00
CA LYS A 36 -2.08 -10.78 10.14
C LYS A 36 -1.84 -9.85 11.33
N ILE A 37 -0.57 -9.59 11.68
CA ILE A 37 -0.21 -8.70 12.78
C ILE A 37 -0.72 -7.29 12.49
N ILE A 38 -0.47 -6.75 11.30
CA ILE A 38 -0.92 -5.41 10.92
C ILE A 38 -2.45 -5.31 10.94
N GLY A 39 -3.15 -6.31 10.39
CA GLY A 39 -4.60 -6.36 10.44
C GLY A 39 -5.12 -6.35 11.87
N ARG A 40 -4.56 -7.20 12.75
CA ARG A 40 -4.92 -7.27 14.17
C ARG A 40 -4.67 -5.94 14.89
N GLU A 41 -3.48 -5.37 14.77
CA GLU A 41 -3.13 -4.13 15.47
C GLU A 41 -3.96 -2.94 14.98
N PHE A 42 -4.30 -2.89 13.69
CA PHE A 42 -5.21 -1.87 13.16
C PHE A 42 -6.57 -1.92 13.84
N ILE A 43 -7.13 -3.12 14.00
CA ILE A 43 -8.42 -3.32 14.68
C ILE A 43 -8.34 -2.92 16.14
N VAL A 44 -7.26 -3.30 16.84
CA VAL A 44 -7.07 -2.95 18.26
C VAL A 44 -7.02 -1.43 18.42
N VAL A 45 -6.21 -0.74 17.61
CA VAL A 45 -6.10 0.74 17.64
C VAL A 45 -7.44 1.39 17.27
N PHE A 46 -8.16 0.83 16.31
CA PHE A 46 -9.48 1.33 15.91
C PHE A 46 -10.51 1.20 17.05
N ASP A 47 -10.51 0.07 17.76
CA ASP A 47 -11.41 -0.16 18.89
C ASP A 47 -11.06 0.72 20.10
N GLU A 48 -9.77 0.89 20.42
CA GLU A 48 -9.27 1.84 21.42
C GLU A 48 -9.75 3.27 21.11
N PHE A 49 -9.65 3.67 19.85
CA PHE A 49 -10.13 4.98 19.39
C PHE A 49 -11.66 5.10 19.50
N ALA A 50 -12.42 4.07 19.13
CA ALA A 50 -13.87 4.07 19.23
C ALA A 50 -14.35 4.26 20.69
N HIS A 51 -13.69 3.59 21.65
CA HIS A 51 -13.96 3.75 23.08
C HIS A 51 -13.61 5.16 23.58
N MET A 52 -12.46 5.70 23.16
CA MET A 52 -12.09 7.09 23.48
C MET A 52 -13.12 8.08 22.96
N LEU A 53 -13.60 7.87 21.73
CA LEU A 53 -14.61 8.73 21.10
C LEU A 53 -15.95 8.67 21.84
N GLU A 54 -16.39 7.48 22.27
CA GLU A 54 -17.59 7.29 23.08
C GLU A 54 -17.50 8.09 24.40
N GLN A 55 -16.36 8.02 25.09
CA GLN A 55 -16.14 8.79 26.32
C GLN A 55 -16.16 10.30 26.08
N LYS A 56 -15.62 10.76 24.94
CA LYS A 56 -15.53 12.19 24.60
C LYS A 56 -16.87 12.80 24.17
N ILE A 57 -17.65 12.07 23.38
CA ILE A 57 -18.92 12.55 22.80
C ILE A 57 -20.11 12.18 23.72
N GLY A 58 -19.92 11.26 24.67
CA GLY A 58 -20.98 10.76 25.55
C GLY A 58 -21.99 9.85 24.84
N LYS A 59 -21.70 9.49 23.58
CA LYS A 59 -22.52 8.58 22.77
C LYS A 59 -21.62 7.63 21.99
N ARG A 60 -21.96 6.34 22.04
CA ARG A 60 -21.31 5.32 21.23
C ARG A 60 -21.61 5.53 19.74
N PRO A 61 -20.60 5.48 18.85
CA PRO A 61 -20.84 5.40 17.42
C PRO A 61 -21.72 4.20 17.09
N GLU A 62 -22.74 4.40 16.24
CA GLU A 62 -23.65 3.33 15.83
C GLU A 62 -23.28 2.72 14.48
N TYR A 63 -22.58 3.49 13.64
CA TYR A 63 -22.31 3.14 12.25
C TYR A 63 -20.81 3.13 11.95
N LEU A 64 -20.38 2.14 11.17
CA LEU A 64 -19.07 2.07 10.53
C LEU A 64 -19.27 2.20 9.02
N VAL A 65 -18.63 3.19 8.40
CA VAL A 65 -18.71 3.39 6.94
C VAL A 65 -17.44 2.85 6.29
N GLN A 66 -17.58 1.96 5.30
CA GLN A 66 -16.47 1.40 4.53
C GLN A 66 -16.61 1.69 3.04
N GLY A 67 -15.47 1.95 2.38
CA GLY A 67 -15.40 2.18 0.94
C GLY A 67 -15.30 0.92 0.09
N THR A 68 -15.87 -0.20 0.55
CA THR A 68 -15.86 -1.49 -0.16
C THR A 68 -16.46 -1.34 -1.57
N LEU A 69 -15.78 -1.89 -2.58
CA LEU A 69 -16.20 -1.82 -3.98
C LEU A 69 -16.82 -3.14 -4.45
N TYR A 70 -17.49 -3.11 -5.60
CA TYR A 70 -18.11 -4.30 -6.18
C TYR A 70 -17.13 -5.46 -6.48
N PRO A 71 -15.90 -5.21 -7.00
CA PRO A 71 -14.90 -6.27 -7.13
C PRO A 71 -14.54 -6.96 -5.81
N ASP A 72 -14.48 -6.21 -4.69
CA ASP A 72 -14.20 -6.79 -3.37
C ASP A 72 -15.32 -7.76 -2.93
N VAL A 73 -16.58 -7.41 -3.24
CA VAL A 73 -17.75 -8.26 -2.93
C VAL A 73 -17.70 -9.56 -3.73
N ILE A 74 -17.42 -9.49 -5.04
CA ILE A 74 -17.34 -10.67 -5.92
C ILE A 74 -16.20 -11.60 -5.49
N GLU A 75 -15.03 -11.06 -5.14
CA GLU A 75 -13.90 -11.87 -4.65
C GLU A 75 -14.18 -12.53 -3.29
N SER A 76 -15.06 -11.94 -2.48
CA SER A 76 -15.44 -12.46 -1.16
C SER A 76 -16.61 -13.46 -1.17
N CYS A 77 -17.38 -13.54 -2.27
CA CYS A 77 -18.49 -14.47 -2.42
C CYS A 77 -18.11 -15.66 -3.32
N PRO A 78 -18.37 -16.92 -2.92
CA PRO A 78 -18.28 -18.03 -3.86
C PRO A 78 -19.30 -17.85 -5.00
N PRO A 79 -18.96 -18.21 -6.25
CA PRO A 79 -19.87 -18.04 -7.38
C PRO A 79 -21.22 -18.71 -7.12
N PRO A 80 -22.36 -18.05 -7.39
CA PRO A 80 -23.68 -18.66 -7.25
C PRO A 80 -23.76 -19.94 -8.08
N GLY A 81 -24.10 -21.07 -7.45
CA GLY A 81 -24.26 -22.37 -8.12
C GLY A 81 -23.01 -23.25 -8.21
N SER A 82 -21.87 -22.84 -7.65
CA SER A 82 -20.63 -23.62 -7.79
C SER A 82 -20.47 -24.81 -6.82
N GLY A 83 -21.27 -24.93 -5.76
CA GLY A 83 -21.19 -26.06 -4.80
C GLY A 83 -19.82 -26.23 -4.12
N ARG A 84 -18.88 -25.32 -4.35
CA ARG A 84 -17.51 -25.34 -3.83
C ARG A 84 -17.47 -24.50 -2.56
N THR A 85 -17.23 -25.14 -1.43
CA THR A 85 -17.01 -24.52 -0.11
C THR A 85 -15.67 -23.81 0.01
N HIS A 86 -14.86 -23.80 -1.04
CA HIS A 86 -13.51 -23.26 -1.04
C HIS A 86 -13.38 -22.29 -2.22
N SER A 87 -13.80 -21.03 -2.04
CA SER A 87 -12.94 -19.99 -2.61
C SER A 87 -11.65 -20.13 -1.82
N HIS A 88 -10.57 -20.61 -2.44
CA HIS A 88 -9.25 -20.46 -1.82
C HIS A 88 -9.21 -19.03 -1.30
N THR A 89 -8.97 -18.87 -0.01
CA THR A 89 -8.98 -17.60 0.73
C THR A 89 -7.95 -16.65 0.13
N ILE A 90 -8.27 -16.09 -1.04
CA ILE A 90 -7.34 -15.32 -1.87
C ILE A 90 -7.17 -13.92 -1.26
N LYS A 91 -8.09 -13.46 -0.41
CA LYS A 91 -7.91 -12.26 0.43
C LYS A 91 -8.64 -12.41 1.77
N SER A 92 -7.99 -13.00 2.76
CA SER A 92 -8.53 -13.19 4.12
C SER A 92 -8.76 -11.89 4.92
N HIS A 93 -8.35 -10.72 4.40
CA HIS A 93 -8.32 -9.46 5.15
C HIS A 93 -8.91 -8.24 4.44
N HIS A 94 -9.75 -8.42 3.41
CA HIS A 94 -10.47 -7.26 2.85
C HIS A 94 -11.72 -6.95 3.68
N ASN A 95 -11.79 -5.70 4.13
CA ASN A 95 -12.87 -4.87 4.72
C ASN A 95 -14.10 -5.55 5.36
N VAL A 96 -14.67 -6.58 4.77
CA VAL A 96 -15.85 -7.31 5.26
C VAL A 96 -15.49 -8.44 6.24
N GLY A 97 -14.30 -9.05 6.14
CA GLY A 97 -13.91 -10.23 6.93
C GLY A 97 -12.97 -9.98 8.12
N GLY A 98 -12.43 -8.77 8.25
CA GLY A 98 -11.42 -8.44 9.27
C GLY A 98 -11.99 -7.89 10.57
N LEU A 99 -13.26 -7.48 10.61
CA LEU A 99 -13.81 -6.85 11.82
C LEU A 99 -14.03 -7.90 12.92
N PRO A 100 -13.72 -7.60 14.20
CA PRO A 100 -14.03 -8.46 15.33
C PRO A 100 -15.48 -8.93 15.30
N LYS A 101 -15.71 -10.22 15.57
CA LYS A 101 -17.07 -10.77 15.70
C LYS A 101 -17.91 -10.06 16.76
N ASP A 102 -17.24 -9.43 17.74
CA ASP A 102 -17.86 -8.71 18.85
C ASP A 102 -18.08 -7.21 18.54
N MET A 103 -17.81 -6.76 17.31
CA MET A 103 -18.00 -5.36 16.95
C MET A 103 -19.48 -4.99 16.91
N LYS A 104 -19.89 -4.04 17.76
CA LYS A 104 -21.29 -3.58 17.90
C LYS A 104 -21.71 -2.49 16.89
N LEU A 105 -20.88 -2.20 15.89
CA LEU A 105 -21.15 -1.16 14.89
C LEU A 105 -21.95 -1.73 13.71
N LYS A 106 -22.92 -0.97 13.20
CA LYS A 106 -23.66 -1.32 11.98
C LYS A 106 -22.86 -0.88 10.76
N LEU A 107 -22.57 -1.82 9.86
CA LEU A 107 -21.77 -1.54 8.67
C LEU A 107 -22.58 -0.87 7.56
N ILE A 108 -22.03 0.19 6.95
CA ILE A 108 -22.56 0.89 5.79
C ILE A 108 -21.50 0.90 4.68
N GLU A 109 -21.84 0.36 3.52
CA GLU A 109 -20.93 0.25 2.37
C GLU A 109 -21.58 0.89 1.13
N PRO A 110 -21.49 2.22 0.96
CA PRO A 110 -22.22 2.94 -0.08
C PRO A 110 -21.69 2.66 -1.49
N LEU A 111 -20.44 2.21 -1.62
CA LEU A 111 -19.76 1.99 -2.90
C LEU A 111 -19.78 0.53 -3.37
N LYS A 112 -20.44 -0.36 -2.62
CA LYS A 112 -20.36 -1.82 -2.83
C LYS A 112 -20.91 -2.32 -4.17
N LEU A 113 -21.63 -1.47 -4.90
CA LEU A 113 -22.21 -1.78 -6.22
C LEU A 113 -21.46 -1.10 -7.38
N LEU A 114 -20.35 -0.42 -7.10
CA LEU A 114 -19.60 0.35 -8.09
C LEU A 114 -18.23 -0.27 -8.39
N PHE A 115 -17.81 -0.17 -9.65
CA PHE A 115 -16.46 -0.44 -10.11
C PHE A 115 -15.53 0.76 -9.86
N LYS A 116 -14.21 0.55 -9.99
CA LYS A 116 -13.21 1.56 -9.66
C LYS A 116 -13.29 2.81 -10.54
N ASP A 117 -13.60 2.64 -11.82
CA ASP A 117 -13.78 3.76 -12.76
C ASP A 117 -15.04 4.58 -12.41
N GLU A 118 -16.12 3.91 -12.00
CA GLU A 118 -17.35 4.55 -11.53
C GLU A 118 -17.13 5.34 -10.23
N VAL A 119 -16.35 4.79 -9.29
CA VAL A 119 -15.96 5.50 -8.06
C VAL A 119 -15.11 6.73 -8.37
N ARG A 120 -14.22 6.66 -9.37
CA ARG A 120 -13.45 7.85 -9.82
C ARG A 120 -14.37 8.91 -10.42
N LYS A 121 -15.32 8.53 -11.27
CA LYS A 121 -16.34 9.45 -11.83
C LYS A 121 -17.19 10.07 -10.73
N LEU A 122 -17.66 9.28 -9.77
CA LEU A 122 -18.42 9.77 -8.61
C LEU A 122 -17.60 10.75 -7.78
N GLY A 123 -16.33 10.44 -7.51
CA GLY A 123 -15.42 11.34 -6.80
C GLY A 123 -15.25 12.68 -7.52
N SER A 124 -15.17 12.68 -8.86
CA SER A 124 -15.11 13.91 -9.65
C SER A 124 -16.39 14.75 -9.51
N ILE A 125 -17.57 14.13 -9.52
CA ILE A 125 -18.86 14.81 -9.28
C ILE A 125 -18.91 15.42 -7.87
N LEU A 126 -18.32 14.75 -6.89
CA LEU A 126 -18.22 15.21 -5.51
C LEU A 126 -17.07 16.21 -5.27
N ASN A 127 -16.41 16.70 -6.33
CA ASN A 127 -15.28 17.63 -6.28
C ASN A 127 -14.08 17.12 -5.46
N VAL A 128 -13.87 15.81 -5.39
CA VAL A 128 -12.64 15.24 -4.83
C VAL A 128 -11.47 15.62 -5.75
N PRO A 129 -10.34 16.13 -5.22
CA PRO A 129 -9.20 16.53 -6.04
C PRO A 129 -8.74 15.40 -6.97
N GLU A 130 -8.48 15.75 -8.24
CA GLU A 130 -8.07 14.78 -9.26
C GLU A 130 -6.79 14.03 -8.87
N SER A 131 -5.85 14.74 -8.24
CA SER A 131 -4.62 14.16 -7.69
C SER A 131 -4.87 13.06 -6.66
N PHE A 132 -6.02 13.06 -5.99
CA PHE A 132 -6.44 12.03 -5.06
C PHE A 132 -7.10 10.85 -5.78
N LEU A 133 -7.92 11.10 -6.80
CA LEU A 133 -8.62 10.08 -7.59
C LEU A 133 -7.68 9.25 -8.47
N LYS A 134 -6.61 9.88 -8.96
CA LYS A 134 -5.60 9.27 -9.82
C LYS A 134 -4.48 8.53 -9.07
N ARG A 135 -4.44 8.63 -7.74
CA ARG A 135 -3.43 7.92 -6.94
C ARG A 135 -3.40 6.43 -7.26
N HIS A 136 -2.20 5.92 -7.47
CA HIS A 136 -1.95 4.49 -7.57
C HIS A 136 -2.47 3.76 -6.32
N PRO A 137 -2.94 2.51 -6.46
CA PRO A 137 -3.33 1.72 -5.31
C PRO A 137 -2.13 1.54 -4.35
N PHE A 138 -2.43 1.58 -3.05
CA PHE A 138 -1.46 1.35 -1.99
C PHE A 138 -1.98 0.25 -1.06
N PRO A 139 -1.18 -0.79 -0.77
CA PRO A 139 -1.66 -1.95 -0.02
C PRO A 139 -1.99 -1.56 1.43
N GLY A 140 -2.97 -2.25 2.05
CA GLY A 140 -3.33 -2.04 3.46
C GLY A 140 -2.16 -2.19 4.43
N PRO A 141 -1.34 -3.26 4.34
CA PRO A 141 -0.09 -3.40 5.09
C PRO A 141 0.99 -2.36 4.76
N GLY A 142 0.77 -1.53 3.74
CA GLY A 142 1.66 -0.48 3.29
C GLY A 142 3.07 -0.97 2.96
N LEU A 143 4.07 -0.29 3.50
CA LEU A 143 5.48 -0.61 3.21
C LEU A 143 5.92 -1.95 3.80
N ALA A 144 5.16 -2.56 4.70
CA ALA A 144 5.56 -3.81 5.35
C ALA A 144 5.68 -4.99 4.37
N VAL A 145 4.91 -4.98 3.29
CA VAL A 145 4.97 -5.98 2.20
C VAL A 145 5.92 -5.56 1.06
N ARG A 146 6.58 -4.40 1.22
CA ARG A 146 7.61 -3.89 0.31
C ARG A 146 9.01 -3.91 0.92
N VAL A 147 9.13 -4.35 2.17
CA VAL A 147 10.41 -4.67 2.80
C VAL A 147 10.48 -6.18 2.93
N ILE A 148 11.35 -6.82 2.15
CA ILE A 148 11.51 -8.27 2.21
C ILE A 148 12.15 -8.65 3.55
N GLY A 149 11.49 -9.53 4.30
CA GLY A 149 11.92 -9.92 5.65
C GLY A 149 11.45 -8.95 6.74
N ASP A 150 12.33 -8.67 7.72
CA ASP A 150 12.02 -7.90 8.93
C ASP A 150 12.00 -6.39 8.66
N VAL A 151 10.82 -5.80 8.76
CA VAL A 151 10.55 -4.38 8.51
C VAL A 151 11.27 -3.45 9.50
N THR A 152 11.65 -3.97 10.67
CA THR A 152 12.31 -3.21 11.74
C THR A 152 13.84 -3.31 11.70
N ALA A 153 14.39 -4.11 10.78
CA ALA A 153 15.82 -4.32 10.69
C ALA A 153 16.54 -3.06 10.16
N GLY A 154 17.43 -2.52 11.00
CA GLY A 154 18.24 -1.36 10.63
C GLY A 154 17.38 -0.14 10.28
N ASN A 155 17.63 0.45 9.10
CA ASN A 155 16.91 1.60 8.59
C ASN A 155 16.06 1.27 7.34
N ALA A 156 15.64 0.02 7.17
CA ALA A 156 14.95 -0.47 5.96
C ALA A 156 13.74 0.40 5.56
N LEU A 157 12.86 0.75 6.50
CA LEU A 157 11.68 1.59 6.22
C LEU A 157 12.04 3.02 5.83
N GLU A 158 13.08 3.61 6.44
CA GLU A 158 13.53 4.96 6.10
C GLU A 158 14.12 4.98 4.70
N VAL A 159 15.01 4.04 4.40
CA VAL A 159 15.59 3.87 3.06
C VAL A 159 14.49 3.69 2.02
N LEU A 160 13.54 2.78 2.28
CA LEU A 160 12.45 2.51 1.35
C LEU A 160 11.60 3.75 1.08
N ARG A 161 11.25 4.54 2.10
CA ARG A 161 10.48 5.78 1.94
C ARG A 161 11.20 6.78 1.03
N GLN A 162 12.51 6.98 1.24
CA GLN A 162 13.28 7.92 0.43
C GLN A 162 13.41 7.45 -1.02
N VAL A 163 13.63 6.15 -1.24
CA VAL A 163 13.71 5.58 -2.60
C VAL A 163 12.37 5.69 -3.32
N ASP A 164 11.28 5.33 -2.65
CA ASP A 164 9.92 5.39 -3.21
C ASP A 164 9.54 6.84 -3.55
N GLU A 165 9.85 7.80 -2.68
CA GLU A 165 9.62 9.23 -2.94
C GLU A 165 10.38 9.72 -4.18
N ILE A 166 11.67 9.42 -4.30
CA ILE A 166 12.48 9.79 -5.48
C ILE A 166 11.90 9.16 -6.75
N PHE A 167 11.54 7.87 -6.71
CA PHE A 167 11.05 7.15 -7.88
C PHE A 167 9.70 7.69 -8.34
N ILE A 168 8.75 7.85 -7.42
CA ILE A 168 7.41 8.35 -7.73
C ILE A 168 7.46 9.81 -8.18
N GLN A 169 8.30 10.65 -7.57
CA GLN A 169 8.46 12.03 -8.01
C GLN A 169 9.05 12.11 -9.42
N ALA A 170 10.07 11.30 -9.73
CA ALA A 170 10.62 11.24 -11.08
C ALA A 170 9.57 10.81 -12.13
N ILE A 171 8.75 9.81 -11.82
CA ILE A 171 7.64 9.37 -12.68
C ILE A 171 6.65 10.52 -12.94
N LYS A 172 6.30 11.29 -11.90
CA LYS A 172 5.40 12.44 -12.02
C LYS A 172 6.02 13.57 -12.84
N ASP A 173 7.28 13.91 -12.58
CA ASP A 173 8.00 14.95 -13.30
C ASP A 173 8.15 14.64 -14.79
N ALA A 174 8.24 13.35 -15.13
CA ALA A 174 8.28 12.86 -16.50
C ALA A 174 6.89 12.73 -17.16
N GLY A 175 5.79 13.00 -16.44
CA GLY A 175 4.43 12.88 -16.97
C GLY A 175 3.91 11.45 -17.12
N LEU A 176 4.63 10.45 -16.61
CA LEU A 176 4.34 9.02 -16.83
C LEU A 176 3.36 8.44 -15.79
N TYR A 177 2.98 9.21 -14.77
CA TYR A 177 2.23 8.70 -13.62
C TYR A 177 0.86 8.13 -14.01
N ASP A 178 0.18 8.74 -14.97
CA ASP A 178 -1.15 8.35 -15.42
C ASP A 178 -1.12 7.16 -16.41
N GLU A 179 0.03 6.88 -17.03
CA GLU A 179 0.24 5.72 -17.91
C GLU A 179 0.50 4.44 -17.12
N ILE A 180 1.05 4.57 -15.91
CA ILE A 180 1.42 3.46 -15.05
C ILE A 180 0.23 3.12 -14.13
N TRP A 181 -0.11 1.84 -14.04
CA TRP A 181 -1.16 1.37 -13.13
C TRP A 181 -0.73 1.47 -11.67
N GLN A 182 0.50 1.02 -11.39
CA GLN A 182 1.09 1.07 -10.08
C GLN A 182 2.62 1.10 -10.20
N ALA A 183 3.27 2.04 -9.52
CA ALA A 183 4.71 2.09 -9.32
C ALA A 183 5.07 2.15 -7.84
N PHE A 184 6.20 1.54 -7.47
CA PHE A 184 6.77 1.58 -6.12
C PHE A 184 8.19 1.01 -6.07
N ALA A 185 8.86 1.26 -4.95
CA ALA A 185 10.12 0.59 -4.60
C ALA A 185 9.91 -0.60 -3.65
N VAL A 186 10.86 -1.53 -3.65
CA VAL A 186 10.96 -2.68 -2.74
C VAL A 186 12.36 -2.73 -2.15
N PHE A 187 12.48 -2.90 -0.83
CA PHE A 187 13.75 -3.06 -0.13
C PHE A 187 14.15 -4.53 -0.03
N LEU A 188 15.40 -4.83 -0.40
CA LEU A 188 15.95 -6.18 -0.32
C LEU A 188 16.98 -6.27 0.82
N PRO A 189 16.89 -7.26 1.72
CA PRO A 189 17.82 -7.46 2.82
C PRO A 189 19.13 -8.13 2.34
N VAL A 190 19.63 -7.70 1.18
CA VAL A 190 20.88 -8.13 0.57
C VAL A 190 21.80 -6.93 0.49
N GLN A 191 23.04 -7.10 0.92
CA GLN A 191 24.08 -6.07 0.82
C GLN A 191 25.01 -6.38 -0.34
N THR A 192 25.40 -5.34 -1.06
CA THR A 192 26.35 -5.45 -2.17
C THR A 192 27.49 -4.48 -2.02
N VAL A 193 28.61 -4.83 -2.63
CA VAL A 193 29.77 -3.96 -2.73
C VAL A 193 29.49 -2.83 -3.73
N GLY A 194 29.90 -1.63 -3.36
CA GLY A 194 29.88 -0.45 -4.21
C GLY A 194 31.06 0.46 -3.91
N VAL A 195 31.16 1.53 -4.69
CA VAL A 195 32.11 2.62 -4.48
C VAL A 195 31.30 3.91 -4.50
N GLN A 196 31.30 4.63 -3.39
CA GLN A 196 30.64 5.93 -3.25
C GLN A 196 31.70 6.92 -2.73
N GLY A 197 32.04 7.93 -3.55
CA GLY A 197 33.26 8.70 -3.37
C GLY A 197 34.50 7.82 -3.60
N ASP A 198 35.51 7.92 -2.72
CA ASP A 198 36.75 7.13 -2.80
C ASP A 198 36.77 5.93 -1.84
N GLN A 199 35.64 5.60 -1.20
CA GLN A 199 35.55 4.51 -0.23
C GLN A 199 34.67 3.36 -0.73
N ARG A 200 35.11 2.14 -0.40
CA ARG A 200 34.32 0.93 -0.61
C ARG A 200 33.15 0.91 0.35
N THR A 201 31.95 0.71 -0.17
CA THR A 201 30.72 0.61 0.63
C THR A 201 30.12 -0.79 0.56
N HIS A 202 29.45 -1.17 1.63
CA HIS A 202 28.56 -2.34 1.70
C HIS A 202 27.17 -1.81 2.05
N SER A 203 26.27 -1.82 1.07
CA SER A 203 24.96 -1.15 1.18
C SER A 203 23.87 -1.96 0.49
N HIS A 204 22.61 -1.58 0.76
CA HIS A 204 21.44 -2.35 0.38
C HIS A 204 21.13 -2.26 -1.12
N VAL A 205 20.42 -3.28 -1.60
CA VAL A 205 19.79 -3.31 -2.92
C VAL A 205 18.33 -2.91 -2.78
N VAL A 206 17.84 -2.09 -3.70
CA VAL A 206 16.41 -1.81 -3.85
C VAL A 206 15.94 -2.19 -5.25
N ALA A 207 14.71 -2.69 -5.35
CA ALA A 207 14.06 -2.97 -6.62
C ALA A 207 13.02 -1.88 -6.92
N LEU A 208 12.95 -1.46 -8.18
CA LEU A 208 11.88 -0.62 -8.70
C LEU A 208 10.87 -1.53 -9.40
N ARG A 209 9.60 -1.31 -9.11
CA ARG A 209 8.48 -2.02 -9.72
C ARG A 209 7.54 -1.00 -10.33
N ALA A 210 7.24 -1.13 -11.62
CA ALA A 210 6.18 -0.38 -12.27
C ALA A 210 5.47 -1.30 -13.24
N ILE A 211 4.14 -1.25 -13.23
CA ILE A 211 3.31 -2.11 -14.07
C ILE A 211 2.22 -1.33 -14.79
N THR A 212 1.81 -1.85 -15.95
CA THR A 212 0.59 -1.49 -16.67
C THR A 212 -0.39 -2.63 -16.59
N SER A 213 -1.65 -2.31 -16.35
CA SER A 213 -2.72 -3.30 -16.23
C SER A 213 -4.05 -2.63 -16.55
N GLU A 214 -4.98 -3.39 -17.12
CA GLU A 214 -6.36 -2.94 -17.33
C GLU A 214 -7.21 -3.18 -16.07
N ASP A 215 -7.01 -4.30 -15.38
CA ASP A 215 -7.90 -4.81 -14.33
C ASP A 215 -7.18 -5.32 -13.06
N GLY A 216 -5.85 -5.30 -13.05
CA GLY A 216 -5.00 -5.86 -12.00
C GLY A 216 -4.91 -7.39 -11.99
N MET A 217 -5.63 -8.12 -12.85
CA MET A 217 -5.58 -9.58 -12.96
C MET A 217 -4.35 -10.02 -13.77
N THR A 218 -4.08 -9.33 -14.88
CA THR A 218 -2.84 -9.48 -15.67
C THR A 218 -2.10 -8.15 -15.73
N ALA A 219 -0.77 -8.17 -15.72
CA ALA A 219 0.01 -6.95 -15.76
C ALA A 219 1.35 -7.17 -16.47
N ASN A 220 1.72 -6.21 -17.30
CA ASN A 220 3.06 -6.13 -17.86
C ASN A 220 3.89 -5.13 -17.04
N TRP A 221 5.20 -5.36 -16.97
CA TRP A 221 6.11 -4.34 -16.45
C TRP A 221 6.10 -3.12 -17.39
N TYR A 222 6.28 -1.92 -16.85
CA TYR A 222 6.32 -0.70 -17.63
C TYR A 222 7.70 -0.52 -18.27
N ASP A 223 7.76 -0.44 -19.60
CA ASP A 223 8.99 -0.29 -20.37
C ASP A 223 9.47 1.16 -20.37
N PHE A 224 10.21 1.52 -19.31
CA PHE A 224 10.82 2.84 -19.20
C PHE A 224 11.91 3.05 -20.24
N GLU A 225 11.97 4.26 -20.81
CA GLU A 225 13.12 4.66 -21.60
C GLU A 225 14.42 4.58 -20.76
N ARG A 226 15.47 4.02 -21.37
CA ARG A 226 16.76 3.85 -20.71
C ARG A 226 17.32 5.14 -20.07
N PRO A 227 17.24 6.33 -20.69
CA PRO A 227 17.72 7.57 -20.07
C PRO A 227 16.99 7.91 -18.75
N PHE A 228 15.68 7.68 -18.68
CA PHE A 228 14.89 7.88 -17.47
C PHE A 228 15.39 7.00 -16.33
N LEU A 229 15.56 5.69 -16.59
CA LEU A 229 16.06 4.75 -15.59
C LEU A 229 17.45 5.14 -15.07
N VAL A 230 18.36 5.53 -15.97
CA VAL A 230 19.73 5.95 -15.59
C VAL A 230 19.68 7.17 -14.66
N ASP A 231 18.84 8.15 -14.94
CA ASP A 231 18.69 9.35 -14.10
C ASP A 231 18.11 9.00 -12.72
N VAL A 232 17.05 8.19 -12.67
CA VAL A 232 16.43 7.74 -11.40
C VAL A 232 17.44 6.96 -10.54
N VAL A 233 18.15 6.00 -11.13
CA VAL A 233 19.18 5.22 -10.42
C VAL A 233 20.27 6.12 -9.86
N LYS A 234 20.73 7.10 -10.65
CA LYS A 234 21.72 8.08 -10.20
C LYS A 234 21.20 8.92 -9.04
N LYS A 235 19.95 9.40 -9.10
CA LYS A 235 19.31 10.16 -8.01
C LYS A 235 19.21 9.32 -6.74
N ILE A 236 18.77 8.07 -6.83
CA ILE A 236 18.66 7.17 -5.68
C ILE A 236 20.04 6.96 -5.03
N CYS A 237 21.04 6.51 -5.80
CA CYS A 237 22.37 6.18 -5.25
C CYS A 237 23.13 7.39 -4.69
N ASN A 238 22.82 8.61 -5.15
CA ASN A 238 23.46 9.84 -4.67
C ASN A 238 22.77 10.43 -3.44
N ASN A 239 21.44 10.28 -3.31
CA ASN A 239 20.67 10.96 -2.26
C ASN A 239 20.30 10.02 -1.10
N VAL A 240 20.18 8.71 -1.34
CA VAL A 240 19.76 7.75 -0.30
C VAL A 240 20.97 7.05 0.30
N ARG A 241 21.30 7.42 1.54
CA ARG A 241 22.37 6.74 2.29
C ARG A 241 21.98 5.29 2.57
N GLY A 242 22.92 4.38 2.33
CA GLY A 242 22.69 2.95 2.54
C GLY A 242 22.10 2.21 1.34
N VAL A 243 21.99 2.86 0.17
CA VAL A 243 21.69 2.20 -1.12
C VAL A 243 22.85 2.43 -2.07
N ASN A 244 23.35 1.36 -2.69
CA ASN A 244 24.38 1.44 -3.73
C ASN A 244 24.06 0.61 -4.98
N ARG A 245 22.91 -0.05 -5.00
CA ARG A 245 22.45 -0.85 -6.13
C ARG A 245 20.94 -0.77 -6.26
N VAL A 246 20.51 -0.55 -7.49
CA VAL A 246 19.10 -0.46 -7.86
C VAL A 246 18.87 -1.46 -8.99
N VAL A 247 17.76 -2.20 -8.93
CA VAL A 247 17.33 -3.14 -9.98
C VAL A 247 15.91 -2.80 -10.44
N LEU A 248 15.53 -3.21 -11.64
CA LEU A 248 14.17 -3.08 -12.18
C LEU A 248 13.55 -4.46 -12.30
N ASP A 249 12.32 -4.63 -11.81
CA ASP A 249 11.55 -5.86 -11.98
C ASP A 249 10.82 -5.88 -13.32
N VAL A 250 11.35 -6.66 -14.25
CA VAL A 250 10.83 -6.85 -15.61
C VAL A 250 9.94 -8.11 -15.75
N THR A 251 9.45 -8.65 -14.63
CA THR A 251 8.64 -9.89 -14.63
C THR A 251 7.15 -9.56 -14.74
N SER A 252 6.46 -10.02 -15.79
CA SER A 252 5.01 -9.85 -15.92
C SER A 252 4.22 -10.70 -14.92
N LYS A 253 2.96 -10.34 -14.71
CA LYS A 253 1.94 -11.13 -14.02
C LYS A 253 1.01 -11.75 -15.07
N PRO A 254 0.97 -13.09 -15.22
CA PRO A 254 1.87 -14.12 -14.65
C PRO A 254 3.28 -14.13 -15.29
N PRO A 255 4.32 -14.78 -14.69
CA PRO A 255 4.26 -15.70 -13.55
C PRO A 255 4.37 -15.03 -12.16
N ALA A 256 4.74 -13.76 -12.08
CA ALA A 256 4.88 -13.04 -10.82
C ALA A 256 3.54 -12.46 -10.33
N THR A 257 3.55 -11.87 -9.14
CA THR A 257 2.51 -10.97 -8.63
C THR A 257 2.93 -9.51 -8.82
N VAL A 258 2.04 -8.57 -8.49
CA VAL A 258 2.36 -7.13 -8.54
C VAL A 258 3.31 -6.76 -7.40
N GLU A 259 2.88 -7.00 -6.16
CA GLU A 259 3.71 -6.90 -4.94
C GLU A 259 4.63 -8.12 -4.83
N TRP A 260 5.73 -7.97 -4.09
CA TRP A 260 6.72 -9.05 -3.88
C TRP A 260 6.38 -9.96 -2.69
N GLU A 261 5.43 -9.54 -1.85
CA GLU A 261 4.87 -10.25 -0.67
C GLU A 261 3.38 -9.95 -0.48
#